data_AF-A0A7C6IXB4-F1
#
_entry.id   AF-A0A7C6IXB4-F1
#
_cell.length_a   1.000
_cell.length_b   1.000
_cell.length_c   1.000
_cell.angle_alpha   90.00
_cell.angle_beta   90.00
_cell.angle_gamma   90.00
#
_symmetry.space_group_name_H-M   'P 1'
#
loop_
_entity.id
_entity.type
_entity.pdbx_description
1 polymer ?
#
loop_
_entity_poly.entity_id
_entity_poly.type
_entity_poly.pdbx_seq_one_letter_code
_entity_poly.pdbx_strand_id
1 'polypeptide(L)'
;MGHFILCLITVMFITGEVPAPQVDDSKDNEVITSMEALDTVKEIYAANFEKVCDGSEEYYYKLPDYQYYLVMEDYDDTESYYLIHLYEFVIDELDTGIGHTVTYGWYKVYWDTGYIIEQVY
;
A
#
# COMPACT_ATOMS: atom_id res chain seq x y z
N MET A 1 -30.37 65.36 26.63
CA MET A 1 -31.36 65.29 25.52
C MET A 1 -30.62 64.64 24.35
N GLY A 2 -30.62 63.32 24.19
CA GLY A 2 -31.79 62.49 24.01
C GLY A 2 -32.16 62.50 22.53
N HIS A 3 -31.40 61.78 21.69
CA HIS A 3 -31.83 61.39 20.34
C HIS A 3 -31.26 59.99 20.05
N PHE A 4 -32.13 59.00 20.25
CA PHE A 4 -32.02 57.67 19.69
C PHE A 4 -32.17 57.78 18.17
N ILE A 5 -31.19 57.31 17.40
CA ILE A 5 -31.35 57.07 15.96
C ILE A 5 -31.47 55.56 15.76
N LEU A 6 -32.64 55.18 15.28
CA LEU A 6 -33.10 53.83 15.02
C LEU A 6 -32.50 53.29 13.71
N CYS A 7 -32.29 51.98 13.69
CA CYS A 7 -31.85 51.12 12.61
C CYS A 7 -32.39 51.40 11.21
N LEU A 8 -31.55 51.13 10.21
CA LEU A 8 -31.92 50.44 8.98
C LEU A 8 -30.65 49.81 8.36
N ILE A 9 -30.32 48.59 8.80
CA ILE A 9 -29.34 47.75 8.11
C ILE A 9 -30.12 47.03 7.01
N THR A 10 -29.89 47.43 5.77
CA THR A 10 -30.39 46.74 4.59
C THR A 10 -29.65 45.41 4.47
N VAL A 11 -30.33 44.30 4.81
CA VAL A 11 -29.84 42.95 4.52
C VAL A 11 -30.02 42.72 3.02
N MET A 12 -28.93 42.85 2.25
CA MET A 12 -28.88 42.33 0.89
C MET A 12 -28.85 40.80 0.96
N PHE A 13 -30.00 40.18 0.69
CA PHE A 13 -30.08 38.75 0.40
C PHE A 13 -29.41 38.51 -0.96
N ILE A 14 -28.13 38.15 -0.95
CA ILE A 14 -27.47 37.55 -2.11
C ILE A 14 -27.92 36.09 -2.11
N THR A 15 -28.94 35.77 -2.90
CA THR A 15 -29.24 34.39 -3.29
C THR A 15 -28.17 33.94 -4.27
N GLY A 16 -26.97 33.67 -3.76
CA GLY A 16 -25.98 32.88 -4.47
C GLY A 16 -26.39 31.43 -4.30
N GLU A 17 -26.88 30.80 -5.36
CA GLU A 17 -26.96 29.35 -5.43
C GLU A 17 -25.55 28.82 -5.15
N VAL A 18 -25.36 28.16 -4.00
CA VAL A 18 -24.15 27.39 -3.73
C VAL A 18 -24.15 26.29 -4.78
N PRO A 19 -23.20 26.24 -5.72
CA PRO A 19 -23.14 25.13 -6.66
C PRO A 19 -23.01 23.86 -5.83
N ALA A 20 -23.93 22.92 -6.08
CA ALA A 20 -23.90 21.61 -5.45
C ALA A 20 -22.48 21.04 -5.57
N PRO A 21 -21.95 20.40 -4.51
CA PRO A 21 -20.65 19.74 -4.60
C PRO A 21 -20.69 18.83 -5.82
N GLN A 22 -19.88 19.16 -6.82
CA GLN A 22 -19.61 18.27 -7.93
C GLN A 22 -18.87 17.10 -7.31
N VAL A 23 -19.58 16.01 -7.05
CA VAL A 23 -18.97 14.71 -6.76
C VAL A 23 -18.22 14.36 -8.03
N ASP A 24 -16.91 14.56 -7.98
CA ASP A 24 -15.97 14.11 -8.99
C ASP A 24 -15.97 12.58 -8.96
N ASP A 25 -16.85 12.00 -9.78
CA ASP A 25 -17.21 10.58 -9.82
C ASP A 25 -16.29 9.80 -10.78
N SER A 26 -15.02 10.21 -10.89
CA SER A 26 -13.98 9.48 -11.61
C SER A 26 -12.72 9.40 -10.77
N LYS A 27 -12.84 8.72 -9.62
CA LYS A 27 -11.66 8.05 -9.06
C LYS A 27 -11.49 6.80 -9.91
N ASP A 28 -10.70 6.89 -10.96
CA ASP A 28 -10.22 5.71 -11.68
C ASP A 28 -9.67 4.77 -10.59
N ASN A 29 -10.32 3.61 -10.40
CA ASN A 29 -9.81 2.55 -9.55
C ASN A 29 -8.56 2.02 -10.25
N GLU A 30 -7.44 2.72 -10.07
CA GLU A 30 -6.14 2.33 -10.60
C GLU A 30 -5.75 1.04 -9.88
N VAL A 31 -5.91 -0.07 -10.60
CA VAL A 31 -5.51 -1.40 -10.14
C VAL A 31 -4.00 -1.38 -10.02
N ILE A 32 -3.48 -1.67 -8.83
CA ILE A 32 -2.03 -1.75 -8.63
C ILE A 32 -1.49 -3.06 -9.19
N THR A 33 -0.27 -3.03 -9.68
CA THR A 33 0.46 -4.21 -10.15
C THR A 33 1.04 -5.01 -8.99
N SER A 34 1.45 -6.25 -9.26
CA SER A 34 2.11 -7.12 -8.28
C SER A 34 3.42 -6.51 -7.74
N MET A 35 4.16 -5.78 -8.58
CA MET A 35 5.41 -5.14 -8.20
C MET A 35 5.18 -3.87 -7.36
N GLU A 36 4.13 -3.10 -7.66
CA GLU A 36 3.71 -1.99 -6.80
C GLU A 36 3.21 -2.49 -5.44
N ALA A 37 2.43 -3.58 -5.42
CA ALA A 37 2.05 -4.25 -4.17
C ALA A 37 3.29 -4.65 -3.35
N LEU A 38 4.30 -5.26 -3.99
CA LEU A 38 5.55 -5.60 -3.33
C LEU A 38 6.29 -4.37 -2.78
N ASP A 39 6.35 -3.29 -3.54
CA ASP A 39 6.96 -2.02 -3.13
C ASP A 39 6.26 -1.44 -1.89
N THR A 40 4.92 -1.48 -1.83
CA THR A 40 4.17 -0.97 -0.67
C THR A 40 4.43 -1.79 0.61
N VAL A 41 4.50 -3.13 0.51
CA VAL A 41 4.85 -3.97 1.66
C VAL A 41 6.28 -3.70 2.11
N LYS A 42 7.21 -3.52 1.16
CA LYS A 42 8.61 -3.20 1.47
C LYS A 42 8.73 -1.90 2.26
N GLU A 43 8.01 -0.85 1.88
CA GLU A 43 8.06 0.45 2.55
C GLU A 43 7.66 0.38 4.03
N ILE A 44 6.71 -0.51 4.36
CA ILE A 44 6.16 -0.63 5.71
C ILE A 44 6.97 -1.62 6.56
N TYR A 45 7.30 -2.80 6.02
CA TYR A 45 7.80 -3.94 6.80
C TYR A 45 9.28 -4.26 6.57
N ALA A 46 9.89 -3.76 5.48
CA ALA A 46 11.25 -4.14 5.08
C ALA A 46 12.03 -2.93 4.51
N ALA A 47 11.91 -1.76 5.13
CA ALA A 47 12.41 -0.49 4.59
C ALA A 47 13.92 -0.49 4.28
N ASN A 48 14.70 -1.30 5.00
CA ASN A 48 16.14 -1.48 4.87
C ASN A 48 16.56 -2.56 3.84
N PHE A 49 15.62 -3.19 3.14
CA PHE A 49 15.93 -4.15 2.09
C PHE A 49 16.26 -3.42 0.78
N GLU A 50 17.15 -4.02 0.01
CA GLU A 50 17.58 -3.52 -1.31
C GLU A 50 16.87 -4.30 -2.42
N LYS A 51 16.50 -3.59 -3.50
CA LYS A 51 15.85 -4.19 -4.68
C LYS A 51 16.87 -5.02 -5.44
N VAL A 52 16.52 -6.27 -5.75
CA VAL A 52 17.34 -7.20 -6.54
C VAL A 52 16.59 -7.55 -7.81
N CYS A 53 17.13 -7.09 -8.95
CA CYS A 53 16.62 -7.42 -10.29
C CYS A 53 17.49 -8.52 -10.89
N ASP A 54 16.88 -9.57 -11.44
CA ASP A 54 17.58 -10.69 -12.08
C ASP A 54 17.67 -10.56 -13.61
N GLY A 55 17.25 -9.40 -14.16
CA GLY A 55 17.18 -9.14 -15.58
C GLY A 55 15.79 -9.35 -16.19
N SER A 56 14.82 -9.80 -15.39
CA SER A 56 13.40 -9.76 -15.72
C SER A 56 12.74 -8.43 -15.28
N GLU A 57 11.47 -8.25 -15.63
CA GLU A 57 10.63 -7.15 -15.12
C GLU A 57 10.21 -7.38 -13.65
N GLU A 58 10.33 -8.62 -13.18
CA GLU A 58 10.08 -9.01 -11.80
C GLU A 58 11.33 -8.79 -10.96
N TYR A 59 11.12 -8.50 -9.67
CA TYR A 59 12.19 -8.33 -8.72
C TYR A 59 11.72 -8.73 -7.33
N TYR A 60 12.69 -8.90 -6.44
CA TYR A 60 12.44 -9.09 -5.03
C TYR A 60 13.30 -8.14 -4.21
N TYR A 61 13.06 -8.13 -2.91
CA TYR A 61 13.83 -7.34 -1.97
C TYR A 61 14.63 -8.27 -1.05
N LYS A 62 15.86 -7.86 -0.75
CA LYS A 62 16.75 -8.63 0.13
C LYS A 62 17.44 -7.71 1.12
N LEU A 63 17.58 -8.15 2.37
CA LEU A 63 18.47 -7.46 3.31
C LEU A 63 19.94 -7.73 2.94
N PRO A 64 20.79 -6.71 2.76
CA PRO A 64 22.21 -6.91 2.47
C PRO A 64 22.90 -7.73 3.55
N ASP A 65 23.86 -8.58 3.17
CA ASP A 65 24.65 -9.46 4.05
C ASP A 65 23.88 -10.55 4.82
N TYR A 66 22.55 -10.57 4.76
CA TYR A 66 21.71 -11.57 5.41
C TYR A 66 20.90 -12.39 4.40
N GLN A 67 20.22 -13.43 4.89
CA GLN A 67 19.37 -14.30 4.08
C GLN A 67 17.88 -13.98 4.26
N TYR A 68 17.55 -12.70 4.46
CA TYR A 68 16.16 -12.25 4.51
C TYR A 68 15.68 -11.79 3.14
N TYR A 69 14.50 -12.27 2.77
CA TYR A 69 13.88 -12.06 1.46
C TYR A 69 12.44 -11.59 1.63
N LEU A 70 12.04 -10.65 0.77
CA LEU A 70 10.65 -10.24 0.59
C LEU A 70 10.31 -10.42 -0.89
N VAL A 71 9.39 -11.35 -1.17
CA VAL A 71 9.12 -11.88 -2.51
C VAL A 71 7.62 -11.88 -2.80
N MET A 72 7.24 -11.63 -4.04
CA MET A 72 5.87 -11.90 -4.54
C MET A 72 5.79 -13.38 -4.91
N GLU A 73 4.93 -14.14 -4.23
CA GLU A 73 4.85 -15.60 -4.37
C GLU A 73 3.67 -16.05 -5.23
N ASP A 74 2.50 -15.43 -5.05
CA ASP A 74 1.27 -15.88 -5.70
C ASP A 74 0.22 -14.76 -5.81
N TYR A 75 -0.92 -15.05 -6.42
CA TYR A 75 -2.07 -14.16 -6.51
C TYR A 75 -3.39 -14.94 -6.58
N ASP A 76 -4.49 -14.30 -6.19
CA ASP A 76 -5.84 -14.88 -6.23
C ASP A 76 -6.82 -13.94 -6.96
N ASP A 77 -7.24 -14.33 -8.17
CA ASP A 77 -8.21 -13.60 -9.00
C ASP A 77 -9.62 -13.55 -8.40
N THR A 78 -9.99 -14.51 -7.54
CA THR A 78 -11.32 -14.59 -6.95
C THR A 78 -11.46 -13.64 -5.76
N GLU A 79 -10.45 -13.62 -4.89
CA GLU A 79 -10.39 -12.73 -3.73
C GLU A 79 -9.71 -11.38 -4.05
N SER A 80 -9.10 -11.26 -5.22
CA SER A 80 -8.47 -10.03 -5.74
C SER A 80 -7.24 -9.53 -4.96
N TYR A 81 -6.31 -10.43 -4.60
CA TYR A 81 -5.08 -10.05 -3.89
C TYR A 81 -3.80 -10.68 -4.47
N TYR A 82 -2.68 -9.99 -4.25
CA TYR A 82 -1.32 -10.53 -4.36
C TYR A 82 -0.83 -11.06 -3.02
N LEU A 83 -0.10 -12.17 -3.03
CA LEU A 83 0.50 -12.79 -1.87
C LEU A 83 2.00 -12.52 -1.84
N ILE A 84 2.45 -11.85 -0.79
CA ILE A 84 3.85 -11.47 -0.57
C ILE A 84 4.37 -12.18 0.68
N HIS A 85 5.59 -12.71 0.61
CA HIS A 85 6.21 -13.51 1.66
C HIS A 85 7.49 -12.85 2.16
N LEU A 86 7.55 -12.63 3.48
CA LEU A 86 8.76 -12.22 4.18
C LEU A 86 9.33 -13.43 4.94
N TYR A 87 10.53 -13.85 4.55
CA TYR A 87 11.17 -15.03 5.15
C TYR A 87 12.69 -14.90 5.27
N GLU A 88 13.28 -15.73 6.11
CA GLU A 88 14.71 -16.02 6.13
C GLU A 88 14.97 -17.39 5.52
N PHE A 89 16.01 -17.50 4.68
CA PHE A 89 16.53 -18.79 4.25
C PHE A 89 17.70 -19.21 5.13
N VAL A 90 17.52 -20.27 5.91
CA VAL A 90 18.53 -20.80 6.84
C VAL A 90 19.19 -22.03 6.21
N ILE A 91 20.51 -21.99 6.04
CA ILE A 91 21.28 -23.13 5.53
C ILE A 91 21.50 -24.13 6.67
N ASP A 92 21.02 -25.35 6.49
CA ASP A 92 21.20 -26.46 7.43
C ASP A 92 22.51 -27.21 7.16
N GLU A 93 22.84 -27.40 5.88
CA GLU A 93 24.04 -28.12 5.42
C GLU A 93 24.87 -27.24 4.49
N LEU A 94 26.00 -26.73 4.99
CA LEU A 94 26.87 -25.81 4.24
C LEU A 94 27.45 -26.43 2.97
N ASP A 95 27.71 -27.74 2.97
CA ASP A 95 28.34 -28.43 1.83
C ASP A 95 27.37 -28.62 0.65
N THR A 96 26.08 -28.77 0.94
CA THR A 96 25.04 -29.02 -0.08
C THR A 96 24.24 -27.76 -0.41
N GLY A 97 24.28 -26.74 0.46
CA GLY A 97 23.44 -25.55 0.38
C GLY A 97 21.97 -25.83 0.72
N ILE A 98 21.67 -27.03 1.24
CA ILE A 98 20.31 -27.39 1.66
C ILE A 98 19.98 -26.63 2.94
N GLY A 99 18.75 -26.13 2.98
CA GLY A 99 18.24 -25.33 4.07
C GLY A 99 16.72 -25.35 4.14
N HIS A 100 16.17 -24.53 5.03
CA HIS A 100 14.75 -24.33 5.20
C HIS A 100 14.41 -22.84 5.26
N THR A 101 13.13 -22.53 5.07
CA THR A 101 12.61 -21.17 5.19
C THR A 101 11.97 -20.97 6.56
N VAL A 102 12.32 -19.85 7.20
CA VAL A 102 11.66 -19.35 8.41
C VAL A 102 10.77 -18.19 8.00
N THR A 103 9.46 -18.34 8.16
CA THR A 103 8.49 -17.30 7.78
C THR A 103 8.37 -16.26 8.88
N TYR A 104 8.46 -15.00 8.50
CA TYR A 104 8.19 -13.86 9.40
C TYR A 104 6.82 -13.23 9.15
N GLY A 105 6.34 -13.28 7.91
CA GLY A 105 5.02 -12.74 7.58
C GLY A 105 4.56 -13.10 6.18
N TRP A 106 3.24 -13.24 6.05
CA TRP A 106 2.55 -13.28 4.78
C TRP A 106 1.66 -12.05 4.65
N TYR A 107 1.65 -11.42 3.49
CA TYR A 107 0.88 -10.20 3.26
C TYR A 107 -0.03 -10.41 2.06
N LYS A 108 -1.33 -10.26 2.27
CA LYS A 108 -2.29 -10.12 1.18
C LYS A 108 -2.42 -8.64 0.83
N VAL A 109 -2.22 -8.29 -0.44
CA VAL A 109 -2.39 -6.92 -0.93
C VAL A 109 -3.48 -6.91 -1.98
N TYR A 110 -4.60 -6.27 -1.67
CA TYR A 110 -5.74 -6.19 -2.57
C TYR A 110 -5.47 -5.20 -3.69
N TRP A 111 -5.54 -5.63 -4.96
CA TRP A 111 -5.08 -4.80 -6.08
C TRP A 111 -6.01 -3.66 -6.44
N ASP A 112 -7.27 -3.72 -6.00
CA ASP A 112 -8.27 -2.68 -6.23
C ASP A 112 -8.12 -1.49 -5.26
N THR A 113 -7.50 -1.71 -4.11
CA THR A 113 -7.45 -0.74 -3.00
C THR A 113 -6.04 -0.47 -2.48
N GLY A 114 -5.09 -1.37 -2.76
CA GLY A 114 -3.78 -1.40 -2.13
C GLY A 114 -3.82 -1.75 -0.63
N TYR A 115 -4.96 -2.24 -0.12
CA TYR A 115 -5.09 -2.56 1.29
C TYR A 115 -4.28 -3.81 1.63
N ILE A 116 -3.54 -3.76 2.75
CA ILE A 116 -2.65 -4.83 3.19
C ILE A 116 -3.25 -5.53 4.41
N ILE A 117 -3.35 -6.85 4.33
CA ILE A 117 -3.63 -7.72 5.48
C ILE A 117 -2.38 -8.54 5.79
N GLU A 118 -1.81 -8.30 6.96
CA GLU A 118 -0.74 -9.12 7.53
C GLU A 118 -1.34 -10.42 8.11
N GLN A 119 -0.69 -11.54 7.78
CA GLN A 119 -0.96 -12.86 8.32
C GLN A 119 0.32 -13.39 8.97
N VAL A 120 0.30 -13.46 10.30
CA VAL A 120 1.35 -14.11 11.09
C VAL A 120 0.86 -15.53 11.38
N TYR A 121 1.61 -16.54 10.92
CA TYR A 121 1.31 -17.95 11.14
C TYR A 121 2.20 -18.54 12.25
#